data_AF-A0A2N1UFJ4-F1
#
_entry.id   AF-A0A2N1UFJ4-F1
#
_cell.length_a   1.000
_cell.length_b   1.000
_cell.length_c   1.000
_cell.angle_alpha   90.00
_cell.angle_beta   90.00
_cell.angle_gamma   90.00
#
_symmetry.space_group_name_H-M   'P 1'
#
loop_
_entity.id
_entity.type
_entity.pdbx_description
1 polymer ?
#
loop_
_entity_poly.entity_id
_entity_poly.type
_entity_poly.pdbx_seq_one_letter_code
_entity_poly.pdbx_strand_id
1 'polypeptide(L)'
;MKKFELIVCYVLVLFCCAVSPVLGAFKAGDSADNIEMQLKAAAESLMTQTNNVSDSRDVAKIWKYVEYLWEKDRRPEARKYIEAGLTFEPFNYYYQAKLARLMADQGRNSEAFDRALIVYEKSEDVDTVEMVLPIIDKSRTTPFKTIEKAEFASPTVVLVTIDDVNHLLVQELQEKINEYTGLDVVIFSESGTPPPPDRSFFTSEIRRMRPAILRMPEMLVWLKSQNIAADSLKADNELFVKTMEKFLEENNPIAAKGFKTNMDLARLRLQQWSYDSLRDYLIAMAAPHRTEKWLLVGITELDMYMADTNYVFAGTNPYGQAIISYRRFMGDFNQEPENRKRLLSRLFKQFLSVFGLLNGMTRCTFPDCARVFPRTLAEHDEKPEYLCNECRQTLEKLLKTKIKSQPARR
;
A
#
# COMPACT_ATOMS: atom_id res chain seq x y z
N MET A 1 -27.83 -33.38 18.59
CA MET A 1 -26.54 -33.60 17.88
C MET A 1 -26.71 -33.71 16.36
N LYS A 2 -27.47 -34.66 15.77
CA LYS A 2 -27.62 -34.75 14.29
C LYS A 2 -28.33 -33.58 13.57
N LYS A 3 -29.22 -32.84 14.25
CA LYS A 3 -29.84 -31.60 13.71
C LYS A 3 -28.91 -30.38 13.76
N PHE A 4 -27.88 -30.42 14.60
CA PHE A 4 -26.96 -29.31 14.85
C PHE A 4 -25.91 -29.19 13.73
N GLU A 5 -25.37 -30.32 13.26
CA GLU A 5 -24.45 -30.36 12.11
C GLU A 5 -25.12 -29.89 10.80
N LEU A 6 -26.42 -30.18 10.62
CA LEU A 6 -27.11 -29.90 9.36
C LEU A 6 -27.43 -28.41 9.17
N ILE A 7 -27.73 -27.68 10.25
CA ILE A 7 -28.08 -26.25 10.20
C ILE A 7 -26.82 -25.37 10.13
N VAL A 8 -25.76 -25.74 10.85
CA VAL A 8 -24.46 -25.04 10.81
C VAL A 8 -23.77 -25.23 9.45
N CYS A 9 -23.87 -26.42 8.85
CA CYS A 9 -23.39 -26.64 7.48
C CYS A 9 -24.20 -25.85 6.44
N TYR A 10 -25.54 -25.72 6.56
CA TYR A 10 -26.34 -25.04 5.54
C TYR A 10 -26.10 -23.53 5.46
N VAL A 11 -25.78 -22.89 6.59
CA VAL A 11 -25.46 -21.45 6.62
C VAL A 11 -24.03 -21.18 6.11
N LEU A 12 -23.10 -22.14 6.27
CA LEU A 12 -21.71 -22.01 5.80
C LEU A 12 -21.52 -22.47 4.34
N VAL A 13 -22.26 -23.47 3.87
CA VAL A 13 -22.10 -24.04 2.51
C VAL A 13 -22.68 -23.13 1.42
N LEU A 14 -23.66 -22.27 1.72
CA LEU A 14 -24.24 -21.34 0.76
C LEU A 14 -23.34 -20.15 0.36
N PHE A 15 -22.14 -20.02 0.93
CA PHE A 15 -21.22 -18.91 0.65
C PHE A 15 -19.83 -19.32 0.13
N CYS A 16 -19.63 -20.61 -0.17
CA CYS A 16 -18.38 -21.12 -0.76
C CYS A 16 -18.56 -21.42 -2.26
N CYS A 17 -18.61 -20.39 -3.10
CA CYS A 17 -18.35 -20.54 -4.53
C CYS A 17 -16.90 -20.14 -4.85
N ALA A 18 -16.09 -21.18 -5.04
CA ALA A 18 -14.95 -21.31 -5.96
C ALA A 18 -13.90 -20.18 -6.04
N VAL A 19 -12.83 -20.31 -5.25
CA VAL A 19 -11.45 -20.24 -5.76
C VAL A 19 -10.65 -21.30 -5.00
N SER A 20 -10.08 -22.28 -5.71
CA SER A 20 -9.18 -23.28 -5.12
C SER A 20 -7.81 -22.65 -4.85
N PRO A 21 -7.29 -22.67 -3.61
CA PRO A 21 -5.86 -22.50 -3.40
C PRO A 21 -5.22 -23.90 -3.44
N VAL A 22 -4.27 -24.09 -4.35
CA VAL A 22 -3.33 -25.23 -4.30
C VAL A 22 -2.42 -25.00 -3.09
N LEU A 23 -2.86 -25.45 -1.92
CA LEU A 23 -2.05 -25.53 -0.70
C LEU A 23 -1.51 -26.95 -0.58
N GLY A 24 -0.29 -27.17 -1.07
CA GLY A 24 0.51 -28.31 -0.64
C GLY A 24 0.92 -28.09 0.83
N ALA A 25 0.20 -28.72 1.76
CA ALA A 25 0.52 -28.66 3.18
C ALA A 25 1.73 -29.55 3.50
N PHE A 26 2.78 -28.96 4.10
CA PHE A 26 3.86 -29.72 4.73
C PHE A 26 3.29 -30.51 5.93
N LYS A 27 3.64 -31.79 6.05
CA LYS A 27 3.23 -32.64 7.18
C LYS A 27 4.08 -32.31 8.41
N ALA A 28 3.44 -32.23 9.57
CA ALA A 28 4.14 -32.07 10.85
C ALA A 28 4.96 -33.34 11.15
N GLY A 29 6.30 -33.21 11.11
CA GLY A 29 7.23 -34.30 11.41
C GLY A 29 8.56 -34.28 10.63
N ASP A 30 8.74 -33.39 9.66
CA ASP A 30 9.97 -33.34 8.87
C ASP A 30 11.13 -32.73 9.66
N SER A 31 12.28 -33.43 9.72
CA SER A 31 13.53 -32.86 10.23
C SER A 31 13.97 -31.67 9.36
N ALA A 32 14.76 -30.75 9.92
CA ALA A 32 15.26 -29.58 9.17
C ALA A 32 15.99 -29.97 7.88
N ASP A 33 16.70 -31.10 7.89
CA ASP A 33 17.38 -31.68 6.72
C ASP A 33 16.40 -32.17 5.65
N ASN A 34 15.25 -32.71 6.05
CA ASN A 34 14.21 -33.16 5.12
C ASN A 34 13.54 -31.96 4.43
N ILE A 35 13.31 -30.86 5.17
CA ILE A 35 12.73 -29.63 4.61
C ILE A 35 13.68 -29.01 3.57
N GLU A 36 14.98 -28.88 3.89
CA GLU A 36 15.97 -28.36 2.93
C GLU A 36 16.01 -29.21 1.66
N MET A 37 16.10 -30.54 1.82
CA MET A 37 16.16 -31.47 0.70
C MET A 37 14.94 -31.36 -0.22
N GLN A 38 13.74 -31.24 0.35
CA GLN A 38 12.50 -31.06 -0.42
C GLN A 38 12.48 -29.72 -1.16
N LEU A 39 12.84 -28.61 -0.50
CA LEU A 39 12.87 -27.28 -1.11
C LEU A 39 13.89 -27.21 -2.25
N LYS A 40 15.09 -27.74 -2.01
CA LYS A 40 16.16 -27.80 -3.00
C LYS A 40 15.76 -28.62 -4.23
N ALA A 41 15.22 -29.83 -4.01
CA ALA A 41 14.77 -30.69 -5.10
C ALA A 41 13.66 -30.02 -5.93
N ALA A 42 12.73 -29.32 -5.27
CA ALA A 42 11.66 -28.59 -5.95
C ALA A 42 12.20 -27.43 -6.81
N ALA A 43 13.20 -26.70 -6.33
CA ALA A 43 13.85 -25.62 -7.09
C ALA A 43 14.67 -26.18 -8.28
N GLU A 44 15.50 -27.19 -8.06
CA GLU A 44 16.38 -27.76 -9.09
C GLU A 44 15.60 -28.51 -10.18
N SER A 45 14.46 -29.09 -9.84
CA SER A 45 13.56 -29.69 -10.83
C SER A 45 13.06 -28.67 -11.86
N LEU A 46 12.90 -27.40 -11.49
CA LEU A 46 12.46 -26.35 -12.41
C LEU A 46 13.62 -25.81 -13.27
N MET A 47 14.82 -25.73 -12.67
CA MET A 47 16.02 -25.25 -13.37
C MET A 47 16.50 -26.16 -14.50
N THR A 48 16.11 -27.44 -14.48
CA THR A 48 16.49 -28.43 -15.50
C THR A 48 15.47 -28.55 -16.64
N GLN A 49 14.32 -27.89 -16.54
CA GLN A 49 13.26 -27.91 -17.54
C GLN A 49 13.47 -26.81 -18.59
N THR A 50 13.28 -27.14 -19.87
CA THR A 50 13.63 -26.29 -21.02
C THR A 50 12.51 -25.34 -21.47
N ASN A 51 11.35 -25.31 -20.81
CA ASN A 51 10.13 -24.72 -21.36
C ASN A 51 9.61 -23.51 -20.55
N ASN A 52 10.14 -22.33 -20.84
CA ASN A 52 9.96 -21.11 -20.03
C ASN A 52 8.51 -20.58 -19.87
N VAL A 53 7.53 -21.08 -20.63
CA VAL A 53 6.18 -20.48 -20.68
C VAL A 53 5.18 -21.16 -19.72
N SER A 54 5.21 -22.49 -19.57
CA SER A 54 4.34 -23.22 -18.63
C SER A 54 4.80 -23.09 -17.17
N ASP A 55 6.08 -22.79 -16.98
CA ASP A 55 6.81 -23.01 -15.74
C ASP A 55 6.90 -21.75 -14.86
N SER A 56 6.48 -20.59 -15.38
CA SER A 56 6.42 -19.32 -14.64
C SER A 56 5.55 -19.40 -13.38
N ARG A 57 4.52 -20.25 -13.36
CA ARG A 57 3.66 -20.46 -12.18
C ARG A 57 4.36 -21.17 -11.04
N ASP A 58 5.44 -21.88 -11.33
CA ASP A 58 6.18 -22.71 -10.37
C ASP A 58 7.48 -22.05 -9.88
N VAL A 59 7.85 -20.88 -10.42
CA VAL A 59 9.05 -20.11 -9.99
C VAL A 59 9.06 -19.81 -8.48
N ALA A 60 7.88 -19.73 -7.85
CA ALA A 60 7.73 -19.62 -6.41
C ALA A 60 8.45 -20.72 -5.63
N LYS A 61 8.69 -21.90 -6.22
CA LYS A 61 9.49 -22.99 -5.63
C LYS A 61 10.97 -22.60 -5.51
N ILE A 62 11.52 -21.93 -6.54
CA ILE A 62 12.89 -21.39 -6.52
C ILE A 62 12.98 -20.33 -5.41
N TRP A 63 12.03 -19.39 -5.38
CA TRP A 63 11.99 -18.31 -4.38
C TRP A 63 11.93 -18.82 -2.94
N LYS A 64 11.11 -19.83 -2.66
CA LYS A 64 11.08 -20.48 -1.33
C LYS A 64 12.43 -21.02 -0.90
N TYR A 65 13.19 -21.62 -1.81
CA TYR A 65 14.52 -22.13 -1.49
C TYR A 65 15.56 -21.01 -1.34
N VAL A 66 15.45 -19.94 -2.14
CA VAL A 66 16.26 -18.72 -1.95
C VAL A 66 16.03 -18.12 -0.57
N GLU A 67 14.78 -17.95 -0.13
CA GLU A 67 14.46 -17.43 1.21
C GLU A 67 15.01 -18.36 2.30
N TYR A 68 14.85 -19.68 2.16
CA TYR A 68 15.44 -20.64 3.10
C TYR A 68 16.96 -20.46 3.26
N LEU A 69 17.69 -20.36 2.15
CA LEU A 69 19.14 -20.13 2.18
C LEU A 69 19.49 -18.76 2.79
N TRP A 70 18.66 -17.74 2.53
CA TRP A 70 18.83 -16.40 3.08
C TRP A 70 18.68 -16.38 4.59
N GLU A 71 17.65 -17.06 5.12
CA GLU A 71 17.39 -17.20 6.56
C GLU A 71 18.48 -17.99 7.29
N LYS A 72 19.16 -18.91 6.60
CA LYS A 72 20.31 -19.68 7.14
C LYS A 72 21.66 -18.99 6.97
N ASP A 73 21.67 -17.74 6.54
CA ASP A 73 22.88 -16.95 6.24
C ASP A 73 23.81 -17.60 5.18
N ARG A 74 23.25 -18.48 4.34
CA ARG A 74 23.93 -19.17 3.22
C ARG A 74 23.77 -18.41 1.90
N ARG A 75 23.89 -17.09 1.96
CA ARG A 75 23.59 -16.17 0.85
C ARG A 75 24.39 -16.46 -0.44
N PRO A 76 25.70 -16.80 -0.38
CA PRO A 76 26.46 -17.12 -1.58
C PRO A 76 25.88 -18.30 -2.38
N GLU A 77 25.28 -19.28 -1.71
CA GLU A 77 24.66 -20.44 -2.36
C GLU A 77 23.34 -20.08 -3.06
N ALA A 78 22.64 -19.06 -2.57
CA ALA A 78 21.38 -18.60 -3.13
C ALA A 78 21.55 -17.97 -4.53
N ARG A 79 22.76 -17.49 -4.87
CA ARG A 79 23.03 -16.76 -6.11
C ARG A 79 22.54 -17.49 -7.36
N LYS A 80 22.91 -18.77 -7.53
CA LYS A 80 22.55 -19.54 -8.73
C LYS A 80 21.04 -19.74 -8.87
N TYR A 81 20.33 -19.83 -7.75
CA TYR A 81 18.87 -19.95 -7.73
C TYR A 81 18.21 -18.61 -8.02
N ILE A 82 18.78 -17.51 -7.52
CA ILE A 82 18.32 -16.16 -7.86
C ILE A 82 18.46 -15.89 -9.35
N GLU A 83 19.65 -16.14 -9.91
CA GLU A 83 19.91 -15.99 -11.34
C GLU A 83 18.93 -16.84 -12.17
N ALA A 84 18.67 -18.08 -11.77
CA ALA A 84 17.71 -18.96 -12.43
C ALA A 84 16.26 -18.44 -12.32
N GLY A 85 15.79 -18.07 -11.13
CA GLY A 85 14.43 -17.55 -10.98
C GLY A 85 14.20 -16.25 -11.77
N LEU A 86 15.21 -15.39 -11.85
CA LEU A 86 15.15 -14.14 -12.63
C LEU A 86 15.10 -14.37 -14.14
N THR A 87 15.42 -15.57 -14.63
CA THR A 87 15.14 -15.93 -16.03
C THR A 87 13.65 -16.08 -16.35
N PHE A 88 12.84 -16.39 -15.33
CA PHE A 88 11.38 -16.50 -15.43
C PHE A 88 10.69 -15.20 -15.02
N GLU A 89 11.17 -14.54 -13.95
CA GLU A 89 10.63 -13.27 -13.44
C GLU A 89 11.70 -12.16 -13.42
N PRO A 90 12.12 -11.64 -14.58
CA PRO A 90 13.20 -10.65 -14.65
C PRO A 90 12.88 -9.32 -13.95
N PHE A 91 11.59 -9.02 -13.75
CA PHE A 91 11.10 -7.80 -13.10
C PHE A 91 10.85 -7.96 -11.61
N ASN A 92 11.25 -9.09 -11.01
CA ASN A 92 11.15 -9.28 -9.57
C ASN A 92 12.25 -8.48 -8.86
N TYR A 93 11.95 -7.21 -8.53
CA TYR A 93 12.94 -6.27 -8.04
C TYR A 93 13.52 -6.63 -6.68
N TYR A 94 12.78 -7.32 -5.82
CA TYR A 94 13.28 -7.84 -4.55
C TYR A 94 14.45 -8.81 -4.76
N TYR A 95 14.32 -9.76 -5.70
CA TYR A 95 15.41 -10.67 -6.03
C TYR A 95 16.52 -10.03 -6.85
N GLN A 96 16.22 -9.01 -7.67
CA GLN A 96 17.26 -8.18 -8.29
C GLN A 96 18.11 -7.44 -7.24
N ALA A 97 17.47 -6.90 -6.19
CA ALA A 97 18.15 -6.24 -5.08
C ALA A 97 19.06 -7.22 -4.31
N LYS A 98 18.54 -8.41 -3.99
CA LYS A 98 19.32 -9.50 -3.38
C LYS A 98 20.54 -9.87 -4.22
N LEU A 99 20.38 -9.99 -5.54
CA LEU A 99 21.48 -10.29 -6.45
C LEU A 99 22.50 -9.15 -6.52
N ALA A 100 22.06 -7.89 -6.57
CA ALA A 100 22.93 -6.73 -6.54
C ALA A 100 23.81 -6.71 -5.28
N ARG A 101 23.22 -7.02 -4.11
CA ARG A 101 23.95 -7.13 -2.84
C ARG A 101 25.00 -8.22 -2.87
N LEU A 102 24.65 -9.42 -3.33
CA LEU A 102 25.60 -10.53 -3.49
C LEU A 102 26.76 -10.17 -4.42
N MET A 103 26.49 -9.47 -5.53
CA MET A 103 27.53 -9.02 -6.46
C MET A 103 28.46 -7.98 -5.84
N ALA A 104 27.91 -7.03 -5.09
CA ALA A 104 28.69 -6.01 -4.36
C ALA A 104 29.60 -6.67 -3.31
N ASP A 105 29.08 -7.61 -2.53
CA ASP A 105 29.83 -8.34 -1.51
C ASP A 105 30.98 -9.19 -2.14
N GLN A 106 30.85 -9.58 -3.41
CA GLN A 106 31.87 -10.29 -4.19
C GLN A 106 32.86 -9.36 -4.92
N GLY A 107 32.78 -8.03 -4.73
CA GLY A 107 33.62 -7.04 -5.40
C GLY A 107 33.25 -6.78 -6.87
N ARG A 108 32.11 -7.28 -7.35
CA ARG A 108 31.60 -7.06 -8.72
C ARG A 108 30.81 -5.75 -8.80
N ASN A 109 31.47 -4.65 -8.47
CA ASN A 109 30.83 -3.37 -8.20
C ASN A 109 30.04 -2.81 -9.40
N SER A 110 30.56 -2.91 -10.62
CA SER A 110 29.86 -2.40 -11.82
C SER A 110 28.54 -3.13 -12.05
N GLU A 111 28.54 -4.46 -11.98
CA GLU A 111 27.35 -5.27 -12.23
C GLU A 111 26.32 -5.16 -11.11
N ALA A 112 26.81 -4.96 -9.88
CA ALA A 112 25.97 -4.65 -8.73
C ALA A 112 25.30 -3.28 -8.91
N PHE A 113 26.05 -2.27 -9.36
CA PHE A 113 25.55 -0.93 -9.60
C PHE A 113 24.44 -0.90 -10.64
N ASP A 114 24.63 -1.54 -11.80
CA ASP A 114 23.62 -1.57 -12.87
C ASP A 114 22.29 -2.20 -12.39
N ARG A 115 22.38 -3.28 -11.60
CA ARG A 115 21.21 -3.93 -11.00
C ARG A 115 20.57 -3.08 -9.91
N ALA A 116 21.38 -2.49 -9.05
CA ALA A 116 20.91 -1.61 -7.98
C ALA A 116 20.20 -0.38 -8.57
N LEU A 117 20.71 0.17 -9.66
CA LEU A 117 20.10 1.32 -10.34
C LEU A 117 18.72 0.98 -10.89
N ILE A 118 18.55 -0.14 -11.60
CA ILE A 118 17.22 -0.49 -12.13
C ILE A 118 16.21 -0.77 -11.00
N VAL A 119 16.65 -1.37 -9.89
CA VAL A 119 15.80 -1.56 -8.70
C VAL A 119 15.36 -0.21 -8.15
N TYR A 120 16.30 0.72 -7.92
CA TYR A 120 16.01 2.06 -7.41
C TYR A 120 15.06 2.85 -8.32
N GLU A 121 15.17 2.68 -9.65
CA GLU A 121 14.34 3.40 -10.61
C GLU A 121 12.93 2.82 -10.79
N LYS A 122 12.77 1.52 -10.52
CA LYS A 122 11.54 0.79 -10.89
C LYS A 122 10.73 0.33 -9.71
N SER A 123 11.36 -0.22 -8.67
CA SER A 123 10.62 -0.82 -7.57
C SER A 123 9.83 0.22 -6.79
N GLU A 124 8.56 -0.05 -6.55
CA GLU A 124 7.67 0.80 -5.76
C GLU A 124 7.70 0.41 -4.26
N ASP A 125 8.27 -0.76 -3.95
CA ASP A 125 8.49 -1.25 -2.58
C ASP A 125 9.69 -0.57 -1.91
N VAL A 126 9.45 0.06 -0.77
CA VAL A 126 10.47 0.88 -0.08
C VAL A 126 11.61 0.02 0.48
N ASP A 127 11.30 -1.14 1.06
CA ASP A 127 12.28 -2.03 1.67
C ASP A 127 13.25 -2.57 0.60
N THR A 128 12.71 -2.97 -0.55
CA THR A 128 13.49 -3.38 -1.72
C THR A 128 14.41 -2.27 -2.23
N VAL A 129 13.94 -1.02 -2.27
CA VAL A 129 14.78 0.12 -2.67
C VAL A 129 15.86 0.40 -1.62
N GLU A 130 15.55 0.33 -0.34
CA GLU A 130 16.53 0.56 0.74
C GLU A 130 17.68 -0.44 0.73
N MET A 131 17.43 -1.67 0.26
CA MET A 131 18.49 -2.67 0.10
C MET A 131 19.60 -2.18 -0.83
N VAL A 132 19.28 -1.41 -1.86
CA VAL A 132 20.23 -1.06 -2.93
C VAL A 132 20.88 0.33 -2.77
N LEU A 133 20.34 1.18 -1.89
CA LEU A 133 20.88 2.54 -1.65
C LEU A 133 22.41 2.57 -1.39
N PRO A 134 23.00 1.69 -0.55
CA PRO A 134 24.43 1.70 -0.30
C PRO A 134 25.30 1.36 -1.53
N ILE A 135 24.74 0.66 -2.52
CA ILE A 135 25.48 0.27 -3.74
C ILE A 135 25.59 1.47 -4.70
N ILE A 136 24.58 2.33 -4.74
CA ILE A 136 24.49 3.47 -5.67
C ILE A 136 24.93 4.79 -5.04
N ASP A 137 25.64 4.73 -3.91
CA ASP A 137 26.11 5.88 -3.13
C ASP A 137 24.97 6.87 -2.80
N LYS A 138 23.77 6.34 -2.55
CA LYS A 138 22.66 7.11 -2.02
C LYS A 138 22.55 6.82 -0.53
N SER A 139 22.43 7.87 0.27
CA SER A 139 22.20 7.71 1.70
C SER A 139 20.76 7.29 1.94
N ARG A 140 20.55 6.50 3.00
CA ARG A 140 19.23 6.42 3.62
C ARG A 140 18.87 7.83 4.05
N THR A 141 17.74 8.30 3.57
CA THR A 141 17.24 9.62 3.91
C THR A 141 17.02 9.71 5.41
N THR A 142 17.27 10.88 5.98
CA THR A 142 17.00 11.09 7.40
C THR A 142 15.51 10.85 7.67
N PRO A 143 15.14 10.19 8.79
CA PRO A 143 13.74 10.08 9.20
C PRO A 143 13.07 11.46 9.19
N PHE A 144 11.77 11.51 8.88
CA PHE A 144 11.01 12.76 8.91
C PHE A 144 11.26 13.49 10.23
N LYS A 145 11.66 14.75 10.18
CA LYS A 145 11.86 15.54 11.39
C LYS A 145 10.54 15.64 12.14
N THR A 146 10.54 15.27 13.41
CA THR A 146 9.44 15.61 14.33
C THR A 146 9.34 17.13 14.40
N ILE A 147 8.11 17.68 14.48
CA ILE A 147 7.93 19.12 14.60
C ILE A 147 8.59 19.60 15.90
N GLU A 148 9.75 20.23 15.78
CA GLU A 148 10.08 21.34 16.66
C GLU A 148 9.16 22.49 16.27
N LYS A 149 8.60 23.24 17.24
CA LYS A 149 7.80 24.44 16.98
C LYS A 149 8.54 25.34 15.97
N ALA A 150 8.19 25.22 14.71
CA ALA A 150 8.89 25.88 13.62
C ALA A 150 8.01 27.01 13.12
N GLU A 151 8.56 28.22 13.18
CA GLU A 151 7.99 29.36 12.46
C GLU A 151 8.28 29.16 10.97
N PHE A 152 7.27 28.71 10.22
CA PHE A 152 7.42 28.53 8.78
C PHE A 152 7.06 29.81 8.02
N ALA A 153 7.81 30.09 6.94
CA ALA A 153 7.55 31.22 6.06
C ALA A 153 6.23 31.02 5.28
N SER A 154 5.42 32.07 5.19
CA SER A 154 4.09 32.01 4.57
C SER A 154 4.12 32.28 3.06
N PRO A 155 3.39 31.50 2.22
CA PRO A 155 2.66 30.27 2.56
C PRO A 155 3.58 29.03 2.52
N THR A 156 3.45 28.16 3.52
CA THR A 156 4.20 26.88 3.59
C THR A 156 3.33 25.73 3.12
N VAL A 157 3.87 24.85 2.28
CA VAL A 157 3.23 23.55 1.97
C VAL A 157 3.69 22.55 3.02
N VAL A 158 2.74 21.96 3.74
CA VAL A 158 3.01 20.94 4.76
C VAL A 158 2.45 19.62 4.25
N LEU A 159 3.35 18.72 3.86
CA LEU A 159 3.00 17.35 3.51
C LEU A 159 2.83 16.55 4.80
N VAL A 160 1.68 15.92 5.01
CA VAL A 160 1.40 15.13 6.21
C VAL A 160 1.23 13.68 5.83
N THR A 161 2.03 12.77 6.39
CA THR A 161 1.85 11.34 6.13
C THR A 161 0.66 10.81 6.92
N ILE A 162 -0.24 10.08 6.28
CA ILE A 162 -1.35 9.39 6.94
C ILE A 162 -1.15 7.89 6.77
N ASP A 163 -1.00 7.20 7.90
CA ASP A 163 -0.59 5.80 8.00
C ASP A 163 0.86 5.56 7.55
N ASP A 164 1.25 4.30 7.39
CA ASP A 164 2.51 3.93 6.77
C ASP A 164 2.52 4.30 5.29
N VAL A 165 3.55 5.05 4.87
CA VAL A 165 3.76 5.48 3.49
C VAL A 165 5.19 5.21 3.05
N ASN A 166 5.40 5.10 1.74
CA ASN A 166 6.74 5.04 1.16
C ASN A 166 7.48 6.36 1.42
N HIS A 167 8.35 6.39 2.44
CA HIS A 167 8.99 7.61 2.90
C HIS A 167 9.92 8.25 1.84
N LEU A 168 10.62 7.42 1.05
CA LEU A 168 11.46 7.89 -0.05
C LEU A 168 10.64 8.59 -1.14
N LEU A 169 9.45 8.07 -1.45
CA LEU A 169 8.53 8.69 -2.41
C LEU A 169 8.06 10.07 -1.93
N VAL A 170 7.72 10.21 -0.64
CA VAL A 170 7.27 11.47 -0.06
C VAL A 170 8.38 12.52 -0.02
N GLN A 171 9.63 12.12 0.22
CA GLN A 171 10.79 13.03 0.16
C GLN A 171 11.07 13.49 -1.26
N GLU A 172 11.06 12.58 -2.24
CA GLU A 172 11.23 12.98 -3.63
C GLU A 172 10.09 13.89 -4.11
N LEU A 173 8.87 13.67 -3.61
CA LEU A 173 7.76 14.59 -3.85
C LEU A 173 8.05 15.97 -3.24
N GLN A 174 8.51 16.04 -2.00
CA GLN A 174 8.90 17.30 -1.34
C GLN A 174 9.95 18.06 -2.15
N GLU A 175 11.04 17.39 -2.52
CA GLU A 175 12.13 17.95 -3.33
C GLU A 175 11.62 18.46 -4.67
N LYS A 176 10.81 17.65 -5.35
CA LYS A 176 10.23 18.01 -6.66
C LYS A 176 9.29 19.20 -6.57
N ILE A 177 8.48 19.31 -5.50
CA ILE A 177 7.63 20.47 -5.28
C ILE A 177 8.48 21.71 -4.98
N ASN A 178 9.50 21.60 -4.14
CA ASN A 178 10.39 22.70 -3.81
C ASN A 178 11.09 23.22 -5.07
N GLU A 179 11.72 22.35 -5.86
CA GLU A 179 12.40 22.71 -7.12
C GLU A 179 11.44 23.36 -8.13
N TYR A 180 10.21 22.86 -8.22
CA TYR A 180 9.24 23.35 -9.21
C TYR A 180 8.60 24.69 -8.81
N THR A 181 8.25 24.86 -7.53
CA THR A 181 7.46 25.99 -7.03
C THR A 181 8.30 27.09 -6.38
N GLY A 182 9.53 26.78 -5.95
CA GLY A 182 10.37 27.65 -5.14
C GLY A 182 9.83 27.89 -3.73
N LEU A 183 8.84 27.11 -3.28
CA LEU A 183 8.28 27.21 -1.93
C LEU A 183 9.01 26.30 -0.96
N ASP A 184 9.03 26.70 0.32
CA ASP A 184 9.39 25.81 1.40
C ASP A 184 8.29 24.75 1.57
N VAL A 185 8.69 23.50 1.36
CA VAL A 185 7.86 22.32 1.54
C VAL A 185 8.43 21.55 2.70
N VAL A 186 7.60 21.24 3.68
CA VAL A 186 8.01 20.50 4.87
C VAL A 186 7.20 19.23 4.99
N ILE A 187 7.85 18.17 5.48
CA ILE A 187 7.18 16.90 5.74
C ILE A 187 6.91 16.80 7.23
N PHE A 188 5.67 16.51 7.56
CA PHE A 188 5.18 16.21 8.88
C PHE A 188 4.74 14.75 8.93
N SER A 189 5.29 14.03 9.90
CA SER A 189 4.91 12.66 10.18
C SER A 189 4.80 12.51 11.68
N GLU A 190 3.63 12.07 12.14
CA GLU A 190 3.39 11.68 13.52
C GLU A 190 2.90 10.23 13.53
N SER A 191 3.36 9.48 14.53
CA SER A 191 2.85 8.14 14.76
C SER A 191 1.40 8.23 15.22
N GLY A 192 0.51 7.62 14.47
CA GLY A 192 -0.90 7.54 14.80
C GLY A 192 -1.59 6.51 13.92
N THR A 193 -2.68 5.94 14.43
CA THR A 193 -3.48 4.98 13.68
C THR A 193 -4.63 5.72 13.00
N PRO A 194 -4.78 5.65 11.68
CA PRO A 194 -5.94 6.22 10.99
C PRO A 194 -7.25 5.56 11.48
N PRO A 195 -8.41 6.20 11.26
CA PRO A 195 -9.70 5.57 11.54
C PRO A 195 -9.84 4.25 10.76
N PRO A 196 -10.70 3.31 11.19
CA PRO A 196 -10.97 2.10 10.44
C PRO A 196 -11.61 2.40 9.07
N PRO A 197 -11.49 1.51 8.07
CA PRO A 197 -12.05 1.72 6.73
C PRO A 197 -13.58 1.76 6.75
N ASP A 198 -14.15 2.76 6.10
CA ASP A 198 -15.61 2.92 5.96
C ASP A 198 -16.22 1.87 5.02
N ARG A 199 -15.51 1.53 3.93
CA ARG A 199 -15.90 0.48 2.97
C ARG A 199 -14.91 -0.67 3.06
N SER A 200 -15.34 -1.80 3.64
CA SER A 200 -14.52 -3.01 3.71
C SER A 200 -15.36 -4.26 3.57
N PHE A 201 -14.78 -5.29 2.93
CA PHE A 201 -15.42 -6.61 2.83
C PHE A 201 -15.68 -7.18 4.22
N PHE A 202 -14.74 -7.02 5.15
CA PHE A 202 -14.88 -7.34 6.56
C PHE A 202 -16.15 -6.76 7.20
N THR A 203 -16.35 -5.44 7.08
CA THR A 203 -17.53 -4.79 7.67
C THR A 203 -18.83 -5.22 6.99
N SER A 204 -18.80 -5.42 5.67
CA SER A 204 -19.96 -5.92 4.90
C SER A 204 -20.38 -7.32 5.35
N GLU A 205 -19.40 -8.22 5.49
CA GLU A 205 -19.65 -9.59 5.96
C GLU A 205 -20.23 -9.60 7.36
N ILE A 206 -19.64 -8.83 8.28
CA ILE A 206 -20.13 -8.72 9.65
C ILE A 206 -21.56 -8.17 9.68
N ARG A 207 -21.83 -7.09 8.93
CA ARG A 207 -23.17 -6.50 8.82
C ARG A 207 -24.22 -7.51 8.35
N ARG A 208 -23.84 -8.39 7.43
CA ARG A 208 -24.69 -9.45 6.86
C ARG A 208 -24.95 -10.58 7.85
N MET A 209 -23.91 -11.06 8.54
CA MET A 209 -24.02 -12.25 9.40
C MET A 209 -24.51 -11.95 10.82
N ARG A 210 -24.12 -10.80 11.38
CA ARG A 210 -24.36 -10.43 12.79
C ARG A 210 -25.83 -10.55 13.21
N PRO A 211 -26.82 -10.05 12.44
CA PRO A 211 -28.21 -10.10 12.88
C PRO A 211 -28.75 -11.54 13.00
N ALA A 212 -28.31 -12.45 12.12
CA ALA A 212 -28.73 -13.84 12.16
C ALA A 212 -28.08 -14.58 13.34
N ILE A 213 -26.77 -14.39 13.52
CA ILE A 213 -25.98 -15.00 14.60
C ILE A 213 -26.48 -14.58 15.98
N LEU A 214 -26.70 -13.29 16.20
CA LEU A 214 -27.18 -12.78 17.49
C LEU A 214 -28.64 -13.16 17.82
N ARG A 215 -29.33 -13.85 16.90
CA ARG A 215 -30.67 -14.43 17.13
C ARG A 215 -30.65 -15.94 17.35
N MET A 216 -29.50 -16.60 17.20
CA MET A 216 -29.38 -18.04 17.40
C MET A 216 -29.58 -18.38 18.89
N PRO A 217 -30.52 -19.29 19.24
CA PRO A 217 -30.78 -19.64 20.64
C PRO A 217 -29.52 -20.11 21.38
N GLU A 218 -28.67 -20.89 20.72
CA GLU A 218 -27.43 -21.43 21.28
C GLU A 218 -26.41 -20.33 21.55
N MET A 219 -26.32 -19.33 20.67
CA MET A 219 -25.47 -18.17 20.86
C MET A 219 -25.96 -17.34 22.06
N LEU A 220 -27.27 -17.13 22.21
CA LEU A 220 -27.83 -16.38 23.34
C LEU A 220 -27.58 -17.08 24.69
N VAL A 221 -27.73 -18.41 24.73
CA VAL A 221 -27.44 -19.22 25.92
C VAL A 221 -25.94 -19.13 26.27
N TRP A 222 -25.07 -19.24 25.26
CA TRP A 222 -23.63 -19.15 25.46
C TRP A 222 -23.19 -17.76 25.90
N LEU A 223 -23.71 -16.68 25.31
CA LEU A 223 -23.42 -15.31 25.74
C LEU A 223 -23.80 -15.10 27.21
N LYS A 224 -24.94 -15.65 27.65
CA LYS A 224 -25.37 -15.58 29.06
C LYS A 224 -24.42 -16.35 29.98
N SER A 225 -23.91 -17.52 29.58
CA SER A 225 -22.96 -18.29 30.40
C SER A 225 -21.59 -17.61 30.51
N GLN A 226 -21.19 -16.87 29.48
CA GLN A 226 -19.95 -16.09 29.46
C GLN A 226 -20.09 -14.66 30.04
N ASN A 227 -21.29 -14.28 30.50
CA ASN A 227 -21.61 -12.94 31.00
C ASN A 227 -21.31 -11.81 29.97
N ILE A 228 -21.57 -12.06 28.69
CA ILE A 228 -21.38 -11.09 27.60
C ILE A 228 -22.74 -10.49 27.20
N ALA A 229 -22.83 -9.16 27.22
CA ALA A 229 -24.04 -8.45 26.78
C ALA A 229 -24.15 -8.45 25.25
N ALA A 230 -25.24 -8.98 24.68
CA ALA A 230 -25.43 -9.03 23.24
C ALA A 230 -25.41 -7.63 22.56
N ASP A 231 -25.78 -6.58 23.30
CA ASP A 231 -25.76 -5.21 22.79
C ASP A 231 -24.36 -4.67 22.50
N SER A 232 -23.33 -5.09 23.25
CA SER A 232 -21.95 -4.65 22.99
C SER A 232 -21.44 -5.18 21.64
N LEU A 233 -21.93 -6.34 21.21
CA LEU A 233 -21.57 -6.98 19.95
C LEU A 233 -22.24 -6.34 18.72
N LYS A 234 -23.23 -5.46 18.92
CA LYS A 234 -23.94 -4.80 17.82
C LYS A 234 -23.11 -3.71 17.17
N ALA A 235 -22.33 -2.98 17.97
CA ALA A 235 -21.57 -1.82 17.53
C ALA A 235 -20.09 -2.14 17.26
N ASP A 236 -19.53 -3.15 17.94
CA ASP A 236 -18.12 -3.49 17.83
C ASP A 236 -17.91 -4.71 16.92
N ASN A 237 -17.29 -4.48 15.76
CA ASN A 237 -16.97 -5.52 14.77
C ASN A 237 -15.90 -6.50 15.28
N GLU A 238 -14.86 -5.99 15.95
CA GLU A 238 -13.74 -6.81 16.41
C GLU A 238 -14.14 -7.66 17.61
N LEU A 239 -14.89 -7.08 18.56
CA LEU A 239 -15.46 -7.82 19.66
C LEU A 239 -16.42 -8.90 19.18
N PHE A 240 -17.26 -8.61 18.18
CA PHE A 240 -18.14 -9.59 17.56
C PHE A 240 -17.34 -10.77 16.98
N VAL A 241 -16.28 -10.51 16.21
CA VAL A 241 -15.44 -11.56 15.60
C VAL A 241 -14.74 -12.40 16.67
N LYS A 242 -14.10 -11.79 17.66
CA LYS A 242 -13.45 -12.51 18.77
C LYS A 242 -14.42 -13.39 19.55
N THR A 243 -15.62 -12.87 19.79
CA THR A 243 -16.68 -13.62 20.48
C THR A 243 -17.14 -14.82 19.66
N MET A 244 -17.27 -14.64 18.34
CA MET A 244 -17.62 -15.72 17.41
C MET A 244 -16.54 -16.77 17.27
N GLU A 245 -15.26 -16.37 17.22
CA GLU A 245 -14.13 -17.30 17.23
C GLU A 245 -14.20 -18.20 18.46
N LYS A 246 -14.33 -17.61 19.67
CA LYS A 246 -14.43 -18.38 20.92
C LYS A 246 -15.66 -19.30 20.95
N PHE A 247 -16.83 -18.80 20.54
CA PHE A 247 -18.04 -19.62 20.46
C PHE A 247 -17.84 -20.81 19.51
N LEU A 248 -17.23 -20.60 18.34
CA LEU A 248 -16.96 -21.67 17.39
C LEU A 248 -15.87 -22.62 17.88
N GLU A 249 -14.83 -22.15 18.56
CA GLU A 249 -13.77 -23.02 19.11
C GLU A 249 -14.34 -24.07 20.08
N GLU A 250 -15.29 -23.67 20.93
CA GLU A 250 -15.91 -24.56 21.90
C GLU A 250 -16.90 -25.56 21.27
N ASN A 251 -17.50 -25.23 20.11
CA ASN A 251 -18.59 -26.00 19.52
C ASN A 251 -18.21 -26.74 18.22
N ASN A 252 -17.28 -26.18 17.44
CA ASN A 252 -16.79 -26.70 16.16
C ASN A 252 -15.42 -26.08 15.79
N PRO A 253 -14.29 -26.66 16.26
CA PRO A 253 -12.95 -26.13 16.01
C PRO A 253 -12.57 -25.96 14.54
N ILE A 254 -13.10 -26.82 13.66
CA ILE A 254 -12.86 -26.73 12.20
C ILE A 254 -13.54 -25.47 11.64
N ALA A 255 -14.79 -25.23 12.04
CA ALA A 255 -15.52 -24.01 11.66
C ALA A 255 -14.87 -22.76 12.24
N ALA A 256 -14.32 -22.81 13.45
CA ALA A 256 -13.58 -21.70 14.05
C ALA A 256 -12.36 -21.30 13.21
N LYS A 257 -11.55 -22.28 12.82
CA LYS A 257 -10.40 -22.06 11.95
C LYS A 257 -10.83 -21.47 10.59
N GLY A 258 -11.88 -22.01 9.99
CA GLY A 258 -12.42 -21.49 8.72
C GLY A 258 -12.93 -20.05 8.85
N PHE A 259 -13.66 -19.75 9.93
CA PHE A 259 -14.17 -18.41 10.22
C PHE A 259 -13.04 -17.40 10.40
N LYS A 260 -12.05 -17.70 11.24
CA LYS A 260 -10.86 -16.86 11.45
C LYS A 260 -10.15 -16.56 10.13
N THR A 261 -9.80 -17.60 9.36
CA THR A 261 -9.16 -17.43 8.05
C THR A 261 -9.99 -16.56 7.12
N ASN A 262 -11.32 -16.74 7.08
CA ASN A 262 -12.20 -15.93 6.23
C ASN A 262 -12.25 -14.47 6.68
N MET A 263 -12.25 -14.20 7.99
CA MET A 263 -12.23 -12.83 8.52
C MET A 263 -10.88 -12.16 8.26
N ASP A 264 -9.77 -12.90 8.40
CA ASP A 264 -8.43 -12.41 8.06
C ASP A 264 -8.33 -12.10 6.56
N LEU A 265 -8.80 -12.98 5.69
CA LEU A 265 -8.88 -12.73 4.24
C LEU A 265 -9.81 -11.55 3.91
N ALA A 266 -10.91 -11.38 4.65
CA ALA A 266 -11.83 -10.26 4.48
C ALA A 266 -11.18 -8.91 4.84
N ARG A 267 -10.24 -8.89 5.80
CA ARG A 267 -9.42 -7.73 6.12
C ARG A 267 -8.37 -7.46 5.04
N LEU A 268 -7.84 -8.47 4.38
CA LEU A 268 -6.86 -8.30 3.30
C LEU A 268 -7.45 -7.86 1.95
N ARG A 269 -8.78 -7.95 1.79
CA ARG A 269 -9.45 -7.44 0.59
C ARG A 269 -9.45 -5.92 0.55
N LEU A 270 -9.66 -5.37 -0.65
CA LEU A 270 -9.71 -3.91 -0.87
C LEU A 270 -10.58 -3.22 0.19
N GLN A 271 -9.95 -2.28 0.89
CA GLN A 271 -10.56 -1.41 1.88
C GLN A 271 -10.52 0.02 1.36
N GLN A 272 -11.52 0.83 1.69
CA GLN A 272 -11.53 2.24 1.34
C GLN A 272 -11.96 3.11 2.52
N TRP A 273 -11.34 4.27 2.61
CA TRP A 273 -11.61 5.31 3.58
C TRP A 273 -12.31 6.49 2.90
N SER A 274 -13.26 7.08 3.60
CA SER A 274 -13.86 8.34 3.17
C SER A 274 -12.85 9.47 3.36
N TYR A 275 -12.84 10.40 2.41
CA TYR A 275 -12.08 11.64 2.54
C TYR A 275 -12.43 12.40 3.83
N ASP A 276 -13.71 12.40 4.22
CA ASP A 276 -14.16 13.11 5.41
C ASP A 276 -13.52 12.55 6.69
N SER A 277 -13.53 11.22 6.87
CA SER A 277 -12.88 10.56 8.01
C SER A 277 -11.38 10.84 8.07
N LEU A 278 -10.68 10.74 6.93
CA LEU A 278 -9.23 11.02 6.89
C LEU A 278 -8.90 12.51 7.04
N ARG A 279 -9.76 13.42 6.55
CA ARG A 279 -9.62 14.86 6.73
C ARG A 279 -9.71 15.22 8.21
N ASP A 280 -10.71 14.68 8.92
CA ASP A 280 -10.91 14.99 10.34
C ASP A 280 -9.73 14.47 11.16
N TYR A 281 -9.21 13.29 10.82
CA TYR A 281 -7.97 12.74 11.39
C TYR A 281 -6.76 13.65 11.11
N LEU A 282 -6.55 14.07 9.86
CA LEU A 282 -5.48 14.98 9.44
C LEU A 282 -5.53 16.30 10.22
N ILE A 283 -6.73 16.88 10.38
CA ILE A 283 -6.93 18.13 11.11
C ILE A 283 -6.57 17.94 12.58
N ALA A 284 -7.04 16.87 13.21
CA ALA A 284 -6.74 16.58 14.61
C ALA A 284 -5.24 16.41 14.86
N MET A 285 -4.55 15.69 13.97
CA MET A 285 -3.11 15.47 14.00
C MET A 285 -2.32 16.78 13.82
N ALA A 286 -2.75 17.66 12.91
CA ALA A 286 -2.08 18.94 12.66
C ALA A 286 -2.44 20.04 13.67
N ALA A 287 -3.54 19.91 14.43
CA ALA A 287 -4.08 20.95 15.30
C ALA A 287 -3.08 21.54 16.32
N PRO A 288 -2.20 20.76 16.97
CA PRO A 288 -1.24 21.31 17.95
C PRO A 288 -0.21 22.28 17.33
N HIS A 289 0.02 22.18 16.03
CA HIS A 289 1.10 22.87 15.34
C HIS A 289 0.60 23.89 14.31
N ARG A 290 -0.70 23.86 13.98
CA ARG A 290 -1.27 24.61 12.87
C ARG A 290 -1.19 26.13 13.09
N THR A 291 -0.70 26.83 12.06
CA THR A 291 -0.85 28.28 11.91
C THR A 291 -1.84 28.60 10.78
N GLU A 292 -2.39 29.82 10.74
CA GLU A 292 -3.41 30.24 9.77
C GLU A 292 -2.96 30.19 8.29
N LYS A 293 -1.67 29.99 8.00
CA LYS A 293 -1.09 30.15 6.66
C LYS A 293 -0.51 28.86 6.06
N TRP A 294 -0.87 27.70 6.60
CA TRP A 294 -0.44 26.40 6.09
C TRP A 294 -1.38 25.86 5.02
N LEU A 295 -0.79 25.32 3.95
CA LEU A 295 -1.48 24.45 3.00
C LEU A 295 -1.19 23.00 3.41
N LEU A 296 -2.16 22.38 4.08
CA LEU A 296 -2.04 21.00 4.56
C LEU A 296 -2.36 20.02 3.43
N VAL A 297 -1.42 19.15 3.11
CA VAL A 297 -1.59 18.10 2.10
C VAL A 297 -1.27 16.74 2.71
N GLY A 298 -2.31 15.99 3.07
CA GLY A 298 -2.18 14.59 3.47
C GLY A 298 -1.71 13.73 2.30
N ILE A 299 -0.74 12.84 2.52
CA ILE A 299 -0.27 11.84 1.56
C ILE A 299 -0.48 10.47 2.19
N THR A 300 -1.11 9.55 1.46
CA THR A 300 -1.45 8.22 1.98
C THR A 300 -1.45 7.14 0.92
N GLU A 301 -1.21 5.90 1.34
CA GLU A 301 -1.47 4.69 0.54
C GLU A 301 -2.88 4.12 0.75
N LEU A 302 -3.67 4.69 1.64
CA LEU A 302 -5.04 4.23 1.85
C LEU A 302 -5.91 4.54 0.63
N ASP A 303 -6.68 3.56 0.11
CA ASP A 303 -7.60 3.83 -0.99
C ASP A 303 -8.75 4.74 -0.51
N MET A 304 -9.07 5.78 -1.26
CA MET A 304 -9.95 6.85 -0.80
C MET A 304 -11.16 7.02 -1.71
N TYR A 305 -12.31 7.39 -1.12
CA TYR A 305 -13.51 7.80 -1.85
C TYR A 305 -14.12 9.08 -1.25
N MET A 306 -15.06 9.70 -1.96
CA MET A 306 -15.85 10.83 -1.45
C MET A 306 -17.32 10.64 -1.79
N ALA A 307 -18.21 10.87 -0.82
CA ALA A 307 -19.65 10.69 -1.01
C ALA A 307 -19.97 9.36 -1.74
N ASP A 308 -20.68 9.43 -2.85
CA ASP A 308 -21.12 8.27 -3.63
C ASP A 308 -20.15 7.87 -4.76
N THR A 309 -18.93 8.42 -4.81
CA THR A 309 -17.94 8.01 -5.82
C THR A 309 -17.39 6.62 -5.52
N ASN A 310 -16.96 5.91 -6.57
CA ASN A 310 -16.26 4.64 -6.42
C ASN A 310 -14.90 4.84 -5.72
N TYR A 311 -14.17 5.88 -6.11
CA TYR A 311 -12.89 6.28 -5.55
C TYR A 311 -12.55 7.71 -5.97
N VAL A 312 -11.50 8.25 -5.36
CA VAL A 312 -10.83 9.49 -5.79
C VAL A 312 -9.32 9.36 -5.61
N PHE A 313 -8.53 10.02 -6.45
CA PHE A 313 -7.08 10.17 -6.23
C PHE A 313 -6.77 11.22 -5.16
N ALA A 314 -7.65 12.21 -5.01
CA ALA A 314 -7.51 13.23 -3.99
C ALA A 314 -8.87 13.83 -3.62
N GLY A 315 -8.96 14.33 -2.40
CA GLY A 315 -10.04 15.17 -1.92
C GLY A 315 -9.49 16.51 -1.44
N THR A 316 -10.27 17.57 -1.61
CA THR A 316 -9.88 18.92 -1.19
C THR A 316 -11.04 19.60 -0.50
N ASN A 317 -10.73 20.38 0.53
CA ASN A 317 -11.66 21.27 1.20
C ASN A 317 -11.27 22.73 0.88
N PRO A 318 -12.21 23.61 0.53
CA PRO A 318 -11.94 25.05 0.35
C PRO A 318 -11.26 25.72 1.56
N TYR A 319 -11.25 25.13 2.75
CA TYR A 319 -10.59 25.67 3.94
C TYR A 319 -9.08 25.35 4.06
N GLY A 320 -8.44 24.88 2.98
CA GLY A 320 -6.97 24.76 2.91
C GLY A 320 -6.40 23.38 3.24
N GLN A 321 -7.19 22.30 3.05
CA GLN A 321 -6.73 20.92 3.25
C GLN A 321 -6.93 20.09 1.98
N ALA A 322 -5.93 19.31 1.62
CA ALA A 322 -6.03 18.26 0.62
C ALA A 322 -5.56 16.93 1.20
N ILE A 323 -6.07 15.83 0.67
CA ILE A 323 -5.50 14.50 0.87
C ILE A 323 -5.32 13.90 -0.50
N ILE A 324 -4.15 13.32 -0.77
CA ILE A 324 -3.82 12.60 -1.99
C ILE A 324 -3.54 11.15 -1.61
N SER A 325 -4.29 10.23 -2.20
CA SER A 325 -4.02 8.79 -2.13
C SER A 325 -3.22 8.38 -3.36
N TYR A 326 -2.06 7.77 -3.15
CA TYR A 326 -1.28 7.19 -4.25
C TYR A 326 -1.56 5.70 -4.47
N ARG A 327 -2.49 5.08 -3.70
CA ARG A 327 -2.82 3.65 -3.82
C ARG A 327 -3.12 3.22 -5.24
N ARG A 328 -3.96 4.02 -5.91
CA ARG A 328 -4.40 3.78 -7.28
C ARG A 328 -3.43 4.27 -8.35
N PHE A 329 -2.27 4.77 -7.95
CA PHE A 329 -1.16 5.07 -8.86
C PHE A 329 -0.12 3.95 -8.92
N MET A 330 -0.13 3.04 -7.94
CA MET A 330 0.80 1.92 -7.85
C MET A 330 0.57 0.92 -8.98
N GLY A 331 1.66 0.30 -9.43
CA GLY A 331 1.64 -0.67 -10.51
C GLY A 331 0.81 -1.90 -10.16
N ASP A 332 0.99 -2.44 -8.96
CA ASP A 332 0.28 -3.63 -8.46
C ASP A 332 -1.25 -3.46 -8.51
N PHE A 333 -1.75 -2.28 -8.11
CA PHE A 333 -3.16 -1.95 -8.11
C PHE A 333 -3.75 -1.94 -9.52
N ASN A 334 -2.96 -1.50 -10.50
CA ASN A 334 -3.38 -1.32 -11.88
C ASN A 334 -2.97 -2.47 -12.80
N GLN A 335 -2.36 -3.53 -12.28
CA GLN A 335 -1.79 -4.63 -13.07
C GLN A 335 -0.74 -4.14 -14.09
N GLU A 336 0.01 -3.11 -13.71
CA GLU A 336 1.13 -2.56 -14.46
C GLU A 336 2.44 -2.97 -13.78
N PRO A 337 3.56 -3.15 -14.53
CA PRO A 337 4.87 -3.32 -13.91
C PRO A 337 5.19 -2.13 -13.00
N GLU A 338 5.79 -2.38 -11.84
CA GLU A 338 6.25 -1.33 -10.93
C GLU A 338 7.14 -0.31 -11.68
N ASN A 339 6.89 0.97 -11.43
CA ASN A 339 7.69 2.04 -11.98
C ASN A 339 7.65 3.25 -11.06
N ARG A 340 8.59 3.28 -10.11
CA ARG A 340 8.73 4.36 -9.12
C ARG A 340 8.78 5.76 -9.73
N LYS A 341 9.46 5.96 -10.87
CA LYS A 341 9.47 7.26 -11.58
C LYS A 341 8.06 7.65 -12.05
N ARG A 342 7.28 6.69 -12.56
CA ARG A 342 5.87 6.91 -12.94
C ARG A 342 5.00 7.19 -11.71
N LEU A 343 5.19 6.46 -10.61
CA LEU A 343 4.47 6.69 -9.35
C LEU A 343 4.69 8.12 -8.82
N LEU A 344 5.95 8.57 -8.75
CA LEU A 344 6.30 9.95 -8.38
C LEU A 344 5.68 10.97 -9.34
N SER A 345 5.72 10.69 -10.65
CA SER A 345 5.11 11.54 -11.68
C SER A 345 3.61 11.71 -11.46
N ARG A 346 2.89 10.59 -11.29
CA ARG A 346 1.44 10.57 -11.03
C ARG A 346 1.11 11.35 -9.75
N LEU A 347 1.87 11.14 -8.68
CA LEU A 347 1.68 11.82 -7.40
C LEU A 347 1.92 13.33 -7.53
N PHE A 348 2.99 13.75 -8.21
CA PHE A 348 3.32 15.15 -8.42
C PHE A 348 2.27 15.88 -9.28
N LYS A 349 1.78 15.26 -10.37
CA LYS A 349 0.68 15.80 -11.18
C LYS A 349 -0.59 15.98 -10.34
N GLN A 350 -0.87 15.04 -9.45
CA GLN A 350 -2.02 15.13 -8.56
C GLN A 350 -1.84 16.23 -7.51
N PHE A 351 -0.61 16.40 -6.98
CA PHE A 351 -0.26 17.53 -6.13
C PHE A 351 -0.54 18.87 -6.82
N LEU A 352 -0.05 19.09 -8.04
CA LEU A 352 -0.29 20.34 -8.77
C LEU A 352 -1.78 20.63 -8.99
N SER A 353 -2.58 19.58 -9.21
CA SER A 353 -4.04 19.67 -9.32
C SER A 353 -4.67 20.21 -8.04
N VAL A 354 -4.38 19.58 -6.89
CA VAL A 354 -4.95 20.01 -5.60
C VAL A 354 -4.36 21.31 -5.10
N PHE A 355 -3.07 21.55 -5.34
CA PHE A 355 -2.37 22.76 -4.92
C PHE A 355 -3.04 24.02 -5.47
N GLY A 356 -3.48 23.95 -6.73
CA GLY A 356 -4.23 25.05 -7.31
C GLY A 356 -5.64 25.23 -6.75
N LEU A 357 -6.35 24.13 -6.43
CA LEU A 357 -7.66 24.19 -5.76
C LEU A 357 -7.55 24.80 -4.36
N LEU A 358 -6.51 24.44 -3.61
CA LEU A 358 -6.21 24.99 -2.29
C LEU A 358 -5.95 26.50 -2.33
N ASN A 359 -5.49 27.02 -3.46
CA ASN A 359 -5.28 28.44 -3.69
C ASN A 359 -6.50 29.13 -4.35
N GLY A 360 -7.69 28.50 -4.31
CA GLY A 360 -8.95 29.09 -4.75
C GLY A 360 -9.17 29.11 -6.27
N MET A 361 -8.32 28.43 -7.04
CA MET A 361 -8.47 28.38 -8.49
C MET A 361 -9.39 27.22 -8.90
N THR A 362 -10.22 27.44 -9.92
CA THR A 362 -11.07 26.40 -10.51
C THR A 362 -10.26 25.39 -11.34
N ARG A 363 -10.92 24.32 -11.82
CA ARG A 363 -10.29 23.31 -12.68
C ARG A 363 -9.81 23.95 -13.99
N CYS A 364 -8.61 23.58 -14.42
CA CYS A 364 -8.09 24.03 -15.70
C CYS A 364 -8.79 23.30 -16.85
N THR A 365 -9.07 24.03 -17.94
CA THR A 365 -9.68 23.48 -19.16
C THR A 365 -8.66 23.24 -20.27
N PHE A 366 -7.41 23.69 -20.09
CA PHE A 366 -6.34 23.50 -21.06
C PHE A 366 -5.74 22.09 -20.92
N PRO A 367 -5.80 21.22 -21.96
CA PRO A 367 -5.36 19.83 -21.86
C PRO A 367 -3.88 19.65 -21.52
N ASP A 368 -3.03 20.59 -21.97
CA ASP A 368 -1.60 20.59 -21.69
C ASP A 368 -1.30 21.33 -20.38
N CYS A 369 -1.91 20.84 -19.29
CA CYS A 369 -1.74 21.35 -17.94
C CYS A 369 -1.90 20.23 -16.91
N ALA A 370 -1.02 20.16 -15.90
CA ALA A 370 -1.13 19.21 -14.78
C ALA A 370 -2.45 19.32 -13.99
N ARG A 371 -3.19 20.42 -14.16
CA ARG A 371 -4.45 20.72 -13.47
C ARG A 371 -5.72 20.34 -14.23
N VAL A 372 -5.62 19.83 -15.46
CA VAL A 372 -6.80 19.29 -16.15
C VAL A 372 -7.31 18.06 -15.40
N PHE A 373 -8.63 17.89 -15.39
CA PHE A 373 -9.26 16.74 -14.74
C PHE A 373 -9.14 15.49 -15.62
N PRO A 374 -8.49 14.41 -15.14
CA PRO A 374 -8.48 13.13 -15.84
C PRO A 374 -9.68 12.27 -15.42
N ARG A 375 -10.25 11.53 -16.37
CA ARG A 375 -11.31 10.53 -16.12
C ARG A 375 -10.75 9.14 -15.88
N THR A 376 -9.55 8.87 -16.39
CA THR A 376 -8.87 7.58 -16.31
C THR A 376 -7.42 7.78 -15.87
N LEU A 377 -6.77 6.70 -15.42
CA LEU A 377 -5.34 6.75 -15.11
C LEU A 377 -4.49 7.06 -16.35
N ALA A 378 -4.88 6.53 -17.52
CA ALA A 378 -4.23 6.85 -18.79
C ALA A 378 -4.32 8.34 -19.12
N GLU A 379 -5.49 8.97 -18.94
CA GLU A 379 -5.61 10.43 -19.08
C GLU A 379 -4.77 11.18 -18.04
N HIS A 380 -4.58 10.61 -16.84
CA HIS A 380 -3.70 11.21 -15.83
C HIS A 380 -2.22 11.13 -16.22
N ASP A 381 -1.82 10.05 -16.89
CA ASP A 381 -0.47 9.87 -17.42
C ASP A 381 -0.16 10.82 -18.58
N GLU A 382 -1.14 11.08 -19.45
CA GLU A 382 -1.01 12.04 -20.57
C GLU A 382 -0.81 13.50 -20.11
N LYS A 383 -1.26 13.85 -18.90
CA LYS A 383 -1.05 15.20 -18.35
C LYS A 383 0.45 15.51 -18.25
N PRO A 384 0.88 16.74 -18.52
CA PRO A 384 2.26 17.13 -18.26
C PRO A 384 2.54 17.25 -16.76
N GLU A 385 3.83 17.25 -16.40
CA GLU A 385 4.29 17.60 -15.05
C GLU A 385 4.47 19.12 -14.85
N TYR A 386 3.79 19.94 -15.65
CA TYR A 386 3.86 21.40 -15.56
C TYR A 386 2.47 22.05 -15.66
N LEU A 387 2.40 23.28 -15.19
CA LEU A 387 1.26 24.16 -15.32
C LEU A 387 1.29 24.90 -16.66
N CYS A 388 0.12 25.10 -17.27
CA CYS A 388 -0.01 26.02 -18.38
C CYS A 388 0.28 27.47 -17.94
N ASN A 389 0.51 28.36 -18.91
CA ASN A 389 0.86 29.76 -18.63
C ASN A 389 -0.15 30.47 -17.72
N GLU A 390 -1.46 30.27 -17.96
CA GLU A 390 -2.52 30.88 -17.15
C GLU A 390 -2.50 30.37 -15.70
N CYS A 391 -2.41 29.05 -15.51
CA CYS A 391 -2.36 28.47 -14.16
C CYS A 391 -1.11 28.89 -13.41
N ARG A 392 0.05 28.90 -14.08
CA ARG A 392 1.34 29.31 -13.52
C ARG A 392 1.28 30.77 -13.08
N GLN A 393 0.95 31.70 -13.98
CA GLN A 393 0.90 33.14 -13.69
C GLN A 393 -0.09 33.47 -12.56
N THR A 394 -1.22 32.76 -12.50
CA THR A 394 -2.19 32.93 -11.43
C THR A 394 -1.60 32.51 -10.07
N LEU A 395 -0.95 31.34 -9.99
CA LEU A 395 -0.28 30.90 -8.76
C LEU A 395 0.89 31.81 -8.38
N GLU A 396 1.72 32.24 -9.35
CA GLU A 396 2.80 33.19 -9.09
C GLU A 396 2.27 34.49 -8.46
N LYS A 397 1.14 35.00 -8.95
CA LYS A 397 0.48 36.19 -8.39
C LYS A 397 -0.06 35.95 -6.98
N LEU A 398 -0.71 34.82 -6.75
CA LEU A 398 -1.30 34.49 -5.44
C LEU A 398 -0.24 34.26 -4.37
N LEU A 399 0.84 33.59 -4.73
CA LEU A 399 1.88 33.13 -3.82
C LEU A 399 3.08 34.09 -3.72
N LYS A 400 3.17 35.08 -4.62
CA LYS A 400 4.30 36.01 -4.75
C LYS A 400 5.66 35.30 -4.90
N THR A 401 5.66 34.15 -5.60
CA THR A 401 6.87 33.40 -5.95
C THR A 401 6.93 33.16 -7.45
N LYS A 402 8.11 32.84 -7.98
CA LYS A 402 8.27 32.39 -9.37
C LYS A 402 8.17 30.88 -9.43
N ILE A 403 7.37 30.38 -10.36
CA ILE A 403 7.19 28.94 -10.60
C ILE A 403 7.89 28.59 -11.90
N LYS A 404 8.57 27.44 -11.93
CA LYS A 404 9.28 26.95 -13.12
C LYS A 404 8.34 26.90 -14.32
N SER A 405 8.75 27.51 -15.43
CA SER A 405 7.97 27.52 -16.66
C SER A 405 7.96 26.15 -17.33
N GLN A 406 6.99 25.92 -18.22
CA GLN A 406 7.03 24.76 -19.11
C GLN A 406 8.37 24.69 -19.87
N PRO A 407 8.91 23.48 -20.15
CA PRO A 407 10.04 23.33 -21.05
C PRO A 407 9.72 23.95 -22.42
N ALA A 408 10.72 24.49 -23.11
CA ALA A 408 10.54 24.97 -24.48
C ALA A 408 10.00 23.82 -25.34
N ARG A 409 8.88 24.06 -26.05
CA ARG A 409 8.37 23.11 -27.04
C ARG A 409 9.43 23.00 -28.14
N ARG A 410 9.98 21.81 -28.31
CA ARG A 410 10.93 21.50 -29.39
C ARG A 410 10.21 21.34 -30.71
#